data_AF-A0A1Q6XTS0-F1
#
_entry.id   AF-A0A1Q6XTS0-F1
#
_cell.length_a   1.000
_cell.length_b   1.000
_cell.length_c   1.000
_cell.angle_alpha   90.00
_cell.angle_beta   90.00
_cell.angle_gamma   90.00
#
_symmetry.space_group_name_H-M   'P 1'
#
loop_
_entity.id
_entity.type
_entity.pdbx_description
1 polymer ?
#
loop_
_entity_poly.entity_id
_entity_poly.type
_entity_poly.pdbx_seq_one_letter_code
_entity_poly.pdbx_strand_id
1 'polypeptide(L)'
;MSTRRTHVLLPEDLIQEIDELVGPRGRSAFLVDTARNEVRRQRLLQFLQNKEAVWKDEDHPELAEGAAAWVRRSRAEDEASRSRKRRRGP
;
A
#
# COMPACT_ATOMS: atom_id res chain seq x y z
N MET A 1 -7.95 -11.83 -15.75
CA MET A 1 -7.41 -12.90 -14.86
C MET A 1 -8.35 -14.08 -14.93
N SER A 2 -7.84 -15.31 -15.07
CA SER A 2 -8.66 -16.52 -15.02
C SER A 2 -8.94 -16.92 -13.58
N THR A 3 -10.18 -17.30 -13.28
CA THR A 3 -10.59 -17.78 -11.97
C THR A 3 -10.60 -19.30 -11.97
N ARG A 4 -9.99 -19.92 -10.96
CA ARG A 4 -10.06 -21.37 -10.72
C ARG A 4 -10.83 -21.61 -9.42
N ARG A 5 -11.85 -22.48 -9.46
CA ARG A 5 -12.58 -22.88 -8.25
C ARG A 5 -11.68 -23.78 -7.41
N THR A 6 -11.57 -23.45 -6.12
CA THR A 6 -10.83 -24.22 -5.12
C THR A 6 -11.79 -24.51 -3.97
N HIS A 7 -11.85 -25.76 -3.52
CA HIS A 7 -12.63 -26.13 -2.33
C HIS A 7 -11.77 -25.95 -1.08
N VAL A 8 -12.34 -25.27 -0.08
CA VAL A 8 -11.69 -25.01 1.20
C VAL A 8 -12.66 -25.40 2.30
N LEU A 9 -12.17 -26.11 3.31
CA LEU A 9 -12.95 -26.44 4.50
C LEU A 9 -12.80 -25.31 5.51
N LEU A 10 -13.91 -24.78 5.99
CA LEU A 10 -13.98 -23.73 6.99
C LEU A 10 -14.85 -24.23 8.14
N PRO A 11 -14.46 -23.98 9.40
CA PRO A 11 -15.33 -24.21 10.55
C PRO A 11 -16.68 -23.49 10.41
N GLU A 12 -17.74 -24.10 10.94
CA GLU A 12 -19.11 -23.59 10.78
C GLU A 12 -19.35 -22.27 11.52
N ASP A 13 -18.77 -22.14 12.72
CA ASP A 13 -18.73 -20.92 13.52
C ASP A 13 -18.11 -19.76 12.75
N LEU A 14 -16.98 -19.98 12.09
CA LEU A 14 -16.34 -18.95 11.28
C LEU A 14 -17.19 -18.54 10.07
N ILE A 15 -17.88 -19.49 9.43
CA ILE A 15 -18.79 -19.16 8.32
C ILE A 15 -19.92 -18.25 8.82
N GLN A 16 -20.48 -18.56 9.99
CA GLN A 16 -21.55 -17.78 10.60
C GLN A 16 -21.09 -16.35 10.95
N GLU A 17 -19.90 -16.20 11.54
CA GLU A 17 -19.32 -14.87 11.82
C GLU A 17 -19.11 -14.05 10.54
N ILE A 18 -18.61 -14.69 9.48
CA ILE A 18 -18.42 -14.02 8.19
C ILE A 18 -19.77 -13.55 7.64
N ASP A 19 -20.81 -14.39 7.72
CA ASP A 19 -22.16 -14.03 7.26
C ASP A 19 -22.74 -12.84 7.99
N GLU A 20 -22.56 -12.78 9.31
CA GLU A 20 -23.03 -11.66 10.12
C GLU A 20 -22.34 -10.35 9.71
N LEU A 21 -21.06 -10.41 9.31
CA LEU A 21 -20.29 -9.26 8.88
C LEU A 21 -20.62 -8.77 7.47
N VAL A 22 -20.75 -9.68 6.51
CA VAL A 22 -20.81 -9.31 5.07
C VAL A 22 -22.19 -9.51 4.46
N GLY A 23 -23.11 -10.13 5.20
CA GLY A 23 -24.45 -10.45 4.73
C GLY A 23 -24.47 -11.52 3.62
N PRO A 24 -25.67 -11.78 3.08
CA PRO A 24 -25.85 -12.83 2.08
C PRO A 24 -25.07 -12.53 0.80
N ARG A 25 -24.41 -13.56 0.27
CA ARG A 25 -23.62 -13.56 -0.99
C ARG A 25 -22.29 -12.78 -0.94
N GLY A 26 -21.90 -12.23 0.21
CA GLY A 26 -20.61 -11.51 0.38
C GLY A 26 -19.40 -12.40 0.67
N ARG A 27 -19.61 -13.68 1.04
CA ARG A 27 -18.54 -14.59 1.52
C ARG A 27 -17.36 -14.72 0.56
N SER A 28 -17.64 -14.94 -0.72
CA SER A 28 -16.58 -15.18 -1.71
C SER A 28 -15.72 -13.93 -1.93
N ALA A 29 -16.34 -12.75 -2.01
CA ALA A 29 -15.63 -11.48 -2.13
C ALA A 29 -14.78 -11.22 -0.89
N PHE A 30 -15.36 -11.41 0.30
CA PHE A 30 -14.66 -11.26 1.57
C PHE A 30 -13.42 -12.15 1.68
N LEU A 31 -13.56 -13.44 1.35
CA LEU A 31 -12.43 -14.38 1.40
C LEU A 31 -11.35 -14.03 0.37
N VAL A 32 -11.72 -13.59 -0.83
CA VAL A 32 -10.76 -13.17 -1.86
C VAL A 32 -9.98 -11.94 -1.41
N ASP A 33 -10.66 -10.93 -0.88
CA ASP A 33 -10.02 -9.69 -0.45
C ASP A 33 -9.15 -9.91 0.79
N THR A 34 -9.65 -10.68 1.75
CA THR A 34 -8.89 -11.06 2.96
C THR A 34 -7.64 -11.85 2.58
N ALA A 35 -7.76 -12.85 1.71
CA ALA A 35 -6.61 -13.63 1.24
C ALA A 35 -5.59 -12.75 0.48
N ARG A 36 -6.05 -11.81 -0.35
CA ARG A 36 -5.16 -10.84 -1.02
C ARG A 36 -4.41 -9.97 -0.02
N ASN A 37 -5.10 -9.46 0.99
CA ASN A 37 -4.52 -8.59 2.01
C ASN A 37 -3.50 -9.36 2.84
N GLU A 38 -3.81 -10.58 3.26
CA GLU A 38 -2.90 -11.40 4.06
C GLU A 38 -1.67 -11.83 3.25
N VAL A 39 -1.84 -12.21 1.97
CA VAL A 39 -0.68 -12.50 1.10
C VAL A 39 0.22 -11.28 0.94
N ARG A 40 -0.35 -10.08 0.78
CA ARG A 40 0.44 -8.84 0.73
C ARG A 40 1.17 -8.58 2.03
N ARG A 41 0.48 -8.75 3.17
CA ARG A 41 1.06 -8.57 4.51
C ARG A 41 2.21 -9.54 4.77
N GLN A 42 2.04 -10.82 4.45
CA GLN A 42 3.09 -11.83 4.63
C GLN A 42 4.31 -11.55 3.75
N ARG A 43 4.10 -11.16 2.49
CA ARG A 43 5.21 -10.73 1.61
C ARG A 43 5.95 -9.52 2.16
N LEU A 44 5.22 -8.53 2.69
CA LEU A 44 5.83 -7.37 3.31
C LEU A 44 6.62 -7.77 4.56
N LEU A 45 6.09 -8.63 5.43
CA LEU A 45 6.80 -9.11 6.62
C LEU A 45 8.06 -9.89 6.25
N GLN A 46 7.99 -10.77 5.26
CA GLN A 46 9.15 -11.49 4.75
C GLN A 46 10.22 -10.53 4.21
N PHE A 47 9.78 -9.50 3.49
CA PHE A 47 10.67 -8.46 2.97
C PHE A 47 11.33 -7.66 4.11
N LEU A 48 10.58 -7.26 5.13
CA LEU A 48 11.10 -6.53 6.30
C LEU A 48 12.01 -7.38 7.18
N GLN A 49 11.82 -8.70 7.20
CA GLN A 49 12.71 -9.65 7.87
C GLN A 49 14.04 -9.81 7.13
N ASN A 50 14.10 -9.48 5.84
CA ASN A 50 15.36 -9.51 5.11
C ASN A 50 16.31 -8.47 5.70
N LYS A 51 17.53 -8.90 6.04
CA LYS A 51 18.56 -8.06 6.67
C LYS A 51 19.26 -7.14 5.69
N GLU A 52 19.07 -7.35 4.39
CA GLU A 52 19.59 -6.43 3.39
C GLU A 52 18.92 -5.07 3.51
N ALA A 53 19.74 -4.02 3.64
CA ALA A 53 19.25 -2.65 3.57
C ALA A 53 18.65 -2.41 2.19
N VAL A 54 17.33 -2.37 2.12
CA VAL A 54 16.58 -2.10 0.88
C VAL A 54 16.58 -0.61 0.55
N TRP A 55 16.84 0.23 1.54
CA TRP A 55 17.01 1.67 1.40
C TRP A 55 18.45 2.00 1.70
N LYS A 56 19.21 2.41 0.69
CA LYS A 56 20.63 2.76 0.81
C LYS A 56 20.83 4.24 0.50
N ASP A 57 21.69 4.90 1.25
CA ASP A 57 21.99 6.31 1.02
C ASP A 57 22.65 6.54 -0.35
N GLU A 58 23.37 5.53 -0.87
CA GLU A 58 23.99 5.59 -2.20
C GLU A 58 22.96 5.68 -3.34
N ASP A 59 21.76 5.13 -3.13
CA ASP A 59 20.68 5.14 -4.12
C ASP A 59 19.87 6.46 -4.08
N HIS A 60 20.13 7.33 -3.09
CA HIS A 60 19.36 8.56 -2.83
C HIS A 60 20.24 9.81 -2.67
N PRO A 61 20.99 10.21 -3.71
CA PRO A 61 21.85 11.40 -3.66
C PRO A 61 21.06 12.70 -3.40
N GLU A 62 19.79 12.77 -3.78
CA GLU A 62 18.91 13.91 -3.53
C GLU A 62 18.67 14.17 -2.03
N LEU A 63 18.85 13.14 -1.20
CA LEU A 63 18.73 13.18 0.25
C LEU A 63 20.08 13.34 0.96
N ALA A 64 21.20 13.50 0.24
CA ALA A 64 22.54 13.60 0.82
C ALA A 64 22.68 14.73 1.86
N GLU A 65 21.98 15.85 1.67
CA GLU A 65 21.92 16.97 2.64
C GLU A 65 20.86 16.78 3.75
N GLY A 66 20.26 15.58 3.80
CA GLY A 66 19.20 15.20 4.71
C GLY A 66 17.79 15.49 4.17
N ALA A 67 16.84 14.68 4.63
CA ALA A 67 15.43 14.78 4.22
C ALA A 67 14.82 16.16 4.51
N ALA A 68 15.22 16.82 5.62
CA ALA A 68 14.72 18.15 5.95
C ALA A 68 15.15 19.24 4.96
N ALA A 69 16.36 19.14 4.39
CA ALA A 69 16.83 20.07 3.35
C ALA A 69 16.07 19.82 2.04
N TRP A 70 15.92 18.55 1.67
CA TRP A 70 15.17 18.15 0.47
C TRP A 70 13.70 18.59 0.51
N VAL A 71 13.00 18.34 1.63
CA VAL A 71 11.59 18.77 1.81
C VAL A 71 11.45 20.29 1.71
N ARG A 72 12.38 21.06 2.29
CA ARG A 72 12.36 22.53 2.21
C ARG A 72 12.52 23.01 0.76
N ARG A 73 13.47 22.45 0.01
CA ARG A 73 13.65 22.79 -1.41
C ARG A 73 12.41 22.46 -2.23
N SER A 74 11.89 21.24 -2.10
CA SER A 74 10.70 20.78 -2.82
C SER A 74 9.49 21.69 -2.57
N ARG A 75 9.24 22.09 -1.31
CA ARG A 75 8.16 23.04 -0.98
C ARG A 75 8.36 24.43 -1.59
N ALA A 76 9.59 24.95 -1.57
CA ALA A 76 9.90 26.25 -2.17
C ALA A 76 9.71 26.23 -3.70
N GLU A 77 10.09 25.13 -4.37
CA GLU A 77 9.87 24.93 -5.81
C GLU A 77 8.38 24.87 -6.16
N ASP A 78 7.60 24.13 -5.38
CA ASP A 78 6.14 24.03 -5.54
C ASP A 78 5.47 25.40 -5.38
N GLU A 79 5.84 26.15 -4.35
CA GLU A 79 5.31 27.49 -4.10
C GLU A 79 5.70 28.48 -5.22
N ALA A 80 6.95 28.40 -5.70
CA ALA A 80 7.42 29.20 -6.82
C ALA A 80 6.71 28.82 -8.14
N SER A 81 6.38 27.54 -8.35
CA SER A 81 5.60 27.08 -9.50
C SER A 81 4.16 27.59 -9.45
N ARG A 82 3.51 27.46 -8.29
CA ARG A 82 2.15 27.98 -8.05
C ARG A 82 2.08 29.49 -8.24
N SER A 83 3.05 30.24 -7.72
CA SER A 83 3.10 31.70 -7.86
C SER A 83 3.30 32.12 -9.33
N ARG A 84 4.19 31.45 -10.08
CA ARG A 84 4.34 31.69 -11.52
C ARG A 84 3.06 31.41 -12.30
N LYS A 85 2.35 30.32 -11.99
CA LYS A 85 1.06 29.98 -12.63
C LYS A 85 -0.01 31.03 -12.33
N ARG A 86 -0.09 31.52 -11.09
CA ARG A 86 -0.98 32.63 -10.71
C ARG A 86 -0.66 33.94 -11.42
N ARG A 87 0.63 34.22 -11.66
CA ARG A 87 1.08 35.43 -12.37
C ARG A 87 0.84 35.38 -13.87
N ARG A 88 0.72 34.19 -14.46
CA ARG A 88 0.51 34.04 -15.91
C ARG A 88 -0.95 34.14 -16.35
N GLY A 89 -1.92 34.06 -15.44
CA GLY A 89 -3.35 34.18 -15.74
C GLY A 89 -3.88 33.13 -16.75
N PRO A 90 -5.21 32.93 -16.85
CA PRO A 90 -5.80 32.24 -18.01
C PRO A 90 -5.51 32.99 -19.32
#